data_AF-D8JVE3-F1
#
_entry.id   AF-D8JVE3-F1
#
_cell.length_a   1.000
_cell.length_b   1.000
_cell.length_c   1.000
_cell.angle_alpha   90.00
_cell.angle_beta   90.00
_cell.angle_gamma   90.00
#
_symmetry.space_group_name_H-M   'P 1'
#
loop_
_entity.id
_entity.type
_entity.pdbx_description
1 polymer ?
#
loop_
_entity_poly.entity_id
_entity_poly.type
_entity_poly.pdbx_seq_one_letter_code
_entity_poly.pdbx_strand_id
1 'polypeptide(L)'
;MIAANDTTAPRWKRIAVPKLSPARRFAFEEIGPTALWVAANLSGPQQRYWGDNQGGWPILMGLTQSWEDRKSPVLSANEPYQDRALILRFWADDWNSADRLWQDTYGSLRDCFDDGKGEWMSFTTEEAAPGLVETAIRAHAKRCNVEIWTDAELLRRMDWLIAMATKVEG
;
A
#
# COMPACT_ATOMS: atom_id res chain seq x y z
N MET A 1 21.60 -16.43 20.23
CA MET A 1 20.71 -15.63 21.10
C MET A 1 21.07 -14.18 20.88
N ILE A 2 20.39 -13.52 19.93
CA ILE A 2 20.65 -12.11 19.65
C ILE A 2 19.72 -11.31 20.56
N ALA A 3 20.26 -10.80 21.65
CA ALA A 3 19.68 -9.69 22.38
C ALA A 3 20.18 -8.42 21.70
N ALA A 4 19.29 -7.71 21.01
CA ALA A 4 19.53 -6.36 20.51
C ALA A 4 18.19 -5.60 20.55
N ASN A 5 17.91 -5.01 21.70
CA ASN A 5 17.03 -3.86 21.74
C ASN A 5 17.83 -2.68 21.19
N ASP A 6 17.70 -2.40 19.90
CA ASP A 6 18.03 -1.09 19.33
C ASP A 6 17.01 -0.68 18.25
N THR A 7 15.96 0.00 18.71
CA THR A 7 15.33 1.24 18.24
C THR A 7 15.40 1.78 16.78
N THR A 8 15.78 1.01 15.76
CA THR A 8 15.91 1.53 14.37
C THR A 8 14.98 0.87 13.35
N ALA A 9 14.15 -0.10 13.75
CA ALA A 9 13.18 -0.70 12.87
C ALA A 9 12.14 0.35 12.43
N PRO A 10 11.94 0.59 11.12
CA PRO A 10 10.85 1.42 10.67
C PRO A 10 9.52 0.82 11.12
N ARG A 11 8.89 1.49 12.09
CA ARG A 11 7.58 1.08 12.60
C ARG A 11 6.55 1.50 11.58
N TRP A 12 6.37 0.69 10.54
CA TRP A 12 5.20 0.78 9.71
C TRP A 12 3.98 0.86 10.62
N LYS A 13 3.11 1.84 10.36
CA LYS A 13 1.85 1.95 11.07
C LYS A 13 0.77 1.48 10.13
N ARG A 14 -0.10 0.62 10.65
CA ARG A 14 -1.34 0.29 9.96
C ARG A 14 -2.07 1.59 9.63
N ILE A 15 -2.46 1.77 8.38
CA ILE A 15 -3.32 2.90 8.03
C ILE A 15 -4.72 2.63 8.57
N ALA A 16 -5.33 3.66 9.16
CA ALA A 16 -6.72 3.58 9.58
C ALA A 16 -7.61 3.80 8.34
N VAL A 17 -8.40 2.80 7.97
CA VAL A 17 -9.39 2.93 6.90
C VAL A 17 -10.75 3.28 7.52
N PRO A 18 -11.20 4.53 7.44
CA PRO A 18 -12.46 4.93 8.06
C PRO A 18 -13.64 4.31 7.29
N LYS A 19 -14.74 4.06 7.97
CA LYS A 19 -15.98 3.63 7.31
C LYS A 19 -16.57 4.80 6.52
N LEU A 20 -16.93 4.58 5.25
CA LEU A 20 -17.63 5.57 4.46
C LEU A 20 -19.08 5.73 4.92
N SER A 21 -19.58 6.96 4.91
CA SER A 21 -21.02 7.23 4.97
C SER A 21 -21.70 6.79 3.67
N PRO A 22 -23.03 6.62 3.63
CA PRO A 22 -23.74 6.25 2.41
C PRO A 22 -23.47 7.21 1.23
N ALA A 23 -23.51 8.53 1.47
CA ALA A 23 -23.24 9.53 0.44
C ALA A 23 -21.80 9.42 -0.10
N ARG A 24 -20.83 9.19 0.79
CA ARG A 24 -19.43 8.95 0.41
C ARG A 24 -19.27 7.64 -0.37
N ARG A 25 -20.00 6.57 -0.02
CA ARG A 25 -19.95 5.33 -0.78
C ARG A 25 -20.43 5.54 -2.22
N PHE A 26 -21.55 6.25 -2.38
CA PHE A 26 -22.04 6.61 -3.71
C PHE A 26 -21.02 7.45 -4.49
N ALA A 27 -20.48 8.53 -3.88
CA ALA A 27 -19.46 9.35 -4.53
C ALA A 27 -18.19 8.55 -4.90
N PHE A 28 -17.79 7.58 -4.08
CA PHE A 28 -16.67 6.70 -4.38
C PHE A 28 -16.94 5.78 -5.58
N GLU A 29 -18.15 5.23 -5.68
CA GLU A 29 -18.59 4.42 -6.83
C GLU A 29 -18.63 5.26 -8.12
N GLU A 30 -19.10 6.50 -8.05
CA GLU A 30 -19.12 7.44 -9.19
C GLU A 30 -17.72 7.86 -9.64
N ILE A 31 -16.78 8.05 -8.71
CA ILE A 31 -15.37 8.32 -9.08
C ILE A 31 -14.75 7.08 -9.75
N GLY A 32 -15.10 5.88 -9.31
CA GLY A 32 -14.51 4.63 -9.79
C GLY A 32 -12.99 4.47 -9.59
N PRO A 33 -12.38 4.95 -8.48
CA PRO A 33 -10.94 5.02 -8.35
C PRO A 33 -10.32 3.64 -8.11
N THR A 34 -9.05 3.49 -8.47
CA THR A 34 -8.27 2.28 -8.17
C THR A 34 -7.11 2.61 -7.26
N ALA A 35 -6.97 1.87 -6.17
CA ALA A 35 -5.88 1.98 -5.22
C ALA A 35 -4.73 1.04 -5.57
N LEU A 36 -3.52 1.60 -5.61
CA LEU A 36 -2.28 0.90 -5.34
C LEU A 36 -2.09 0.80 -3.83
N TRP A 37 -1.99 -0.41 -3.31
CA TRP A 37 -1.77 -0.66 -1.89
C TRP A 37 -0.44 -1.35 -1.62
N VAL A 38 0.12 -1.08 -0.45
CA VAL A 38 1.32 -1.72 0.07
C VAL A 38 1.02 -2.27 1.45
N ALA A 39 1.35 -3.53 1.67
CA ALA A 39 1.26 -4.20 2.96
C ALA A 39 2.63 -4.67 3.42
N ALA A 40 2.88 -4.60 4.72
CA ALA A 40 4.12 -5.07 5.32
C ALA A 40 3.86 -5.69 6.68
N ASN A 41 4.86 -6.42 7.18
CA ASN A 41 4.83 -6.92 8.54
C ASN A 41 5.04 -5.79 9.56
N LEU A 42 4.28 -5.78 10.65
CA LEU A 42 4.39 -4.74 11.69
C LEU A 42 5.47 -5.07 12.73
N SER A 43 5.72 -6.36 12.96
CA SER A 43 6.57 -6.88 14.04
C SER A 43 8.06 -6.87 13.71
N GLY A 44 8.46 -6.48 12.50
CA GLY A 44 9.87 -6.37 12.14
C GLY A 44 10.30 -7.23 10.95
N PRO A 45 11.61 -7.21 10.65
CA PRO A 45 12.24 -8.09 9.68
C PRO A 45 11.99 -9.56 10.03
N GLN A 46 11.94 -10.41 9.01
CA GLN A 46 11.62 -11.81 9.10
C GLN A 46 12.69 -12.64 8.40
N GLN A 47 12.93 -13.86 8.87
CA GLN A 47 13.89 -14.77 8.23
C GLN A 47 13.40 -15.15 6.82
N ARG A 48 14.26 -14.94 5.82
CA ARG A 48 14.01 -15.29 4.42
C ARG A 48 14.17 -16.80 4.18
N TYR A 49 15.25 -17.38 4.72
CA TYR A 49 15.54 -18.81 4.65
C TYR A 49 16.15 -19.31 5.97
N TRP A 50 16.28 -20.63 6.10
CA TRP A 50 16.85 -21.24 7.30
C TRP A 50 18.31 -20.80 7.51
N GLY A 51 18.60 -20.19 8.66
CA GLY A 51 19.93 -19.68 8.99
C GLY A 51 20.19 -18.22 8.56
N ASP A 52 19.20 -17.52 8.02
CA ASP A 52 19.28 -16.07 7.76
C ASP A 52 19.19 -15.29 9.09
N ASN A 53 20.33 -14.77 9.56
CA ASN A 53 20.42 -13.99 10.79
C ASN A 53 20.19 -12.49 10.58
N GLN A 54 20.14 -12.02 9.34
CA GLN A 54 19.85 -10.62 9.00
C GLN A 54 18.35 -10.40 8.82
N GLY A 55 17.67 -11.38 8.21
CA GLY A 55 16.27 -11.26 7.85
C GLY A 55 16.02 -10.20 6.77
N GLY A 56 14.76 -10.05 6.39
CA GLY A 56 14.30 -8.99 5.48
C GLY A 56 12.89 -8.55 5.82
N TRP A 57 12.51 -7.36 5.39
CA TRP A 57 11.17 -6.85 5.60
C TRP A 57 10.27 -7.27 4.45
N PRO A 58 9.34 -8.23 4.65
CA PRO A 58 8.47 -8.66 3.58
C PRO A 58 7.43 -7.59 3.29
N ILE A 59 7.41 -7.12 2.05
CA ILE A 59 6.46 -6.15 1.52
C ILE A 59 5.71 -6.76 0.33
N LEU A 60 4.41 -6.50 0.30
CA LEU A 60 3.50 -6.89 -0.76
C LEU A 60 2.85 -5.65 -1.35
N MET A 61 2.64 -5.68 -2.66
CA MET A 61 1.97 -4.61 -3.38
C MET A 61 0.90 -5.18 -4.27
N GLY A 62 -0.21 -4.47 -4.40
CA GLY A 62 -1.26 -4.87 -5.31
C GLY A 62 -2.24 -3.74 -5.60
N LEU A 63 -3.31 -4.11 -6.31
CA LEU A 63 -4.37 -3.20 -6.72
C LEU A 63 -5.69 -3.55 -6.05
N THR A 64 -6.56 -2.57 -5.85
CA THR A 64 -7.94 -2.77 -5.39
C THR A 64 -8.83 -1.61 -5.82
N GLN A 65 -10.09 -1.90 -6.12
CA GLN A 65 -11.14 -0.88 -6.27
C GLN A 65 -12.03 -0.78 -5.02
N SER A 66 -11.72 -1.55 -3.98
CA SER A 66 -12.47 -1.52 -2.72
C SER A 66 -11.90 -0.47 -1.77
N TRP A 67 -12.78 0.39 -1.23
CA TRP A 67 -12.41 1.28 -0.14
C TRP A 67 -12.03 0.52 1.14
N GLU A 68 -12.71 -0.59 1.43
CA GLU A 68 -12.56 -1.31 2.69
C GLU A 68 -11.20 -2.02 2.77
N ASP A 69 -10.57 -2.00 3.95
CA ASP A 69 -9.46 -2.89 4.30
C ASP A 69 -10.01 -4.30 4.58
N ARG A 70 -10.67 -4.90 3.58
CA ARG A 70 -10.84 -6.34 3.57
C ARG A 70 -9.45 -6.86 3.26
N LYS A 71 -8.83 -7.59 4.19
CA LYS A 71 -7.62 -8.36 3.88
C LYS A 71 -7.91 -9.07 2.56
N SER A 72 -7.26 -8.60 1.49
CA SER A 72 -7.41 -9.19 0.17
C SER A 72 -7.19 -10.70 0.31
N PRO A 73 -7.79 -11.57 -0.53
CA PRO A 73 -7.38 -12.97 -0.59
C PRO A 73 -5.84 -13.11 -0.67
N VAL A 74 -5.19 -12.15 -1.33
CA VAL A 74 -3.73 -11.99 -1.45
C VAL A 74 -3.04 -11.68 -0.10
N LEU A 75 -3.72 -11.02 0.85
CA LEU A 75 -3.27 -10.77 2.23
C LEU A 75 -3.70 -11.87 3.22
N SER A 76 -4.42 -12.90 2.75
CA SER A 76 -5.06 -13.91 3.62
C SER A 76 -4.60 -15.33 3.34
N ALA A 77 -3.96 -15.59 2.20
CA ALA A 77 -3.57 -16.94 1.79
C ALA A 77 -2.37 -17.44 2.63
N ASN A 78 -2.62 -18.29 3.63
CA ASN A 78 -1.64 -19.13 4.33
C ASN A 78 -0.32 -18.43 4.70
N GLU A 79 -0.42 -17.26 5.31
CA GLU A 79 0.71 -16.37 5.47
C GLU A 79 1.60 -16.71 6.68
N PRO A 80 2.91 -16.93 6.51
CA PRO A 80 3.86 -17.10 7.62
C PRO A 80 4.10 -15.81 8.44
N TYR A 81 3.47 -14.69 8.05
CA TYR A 81 3.66 -13.37 8.64
C TYR A 81 2.31 -12.80 9.12
N GLN A 82 1.86 -13.25 10.29
CA GLN A 82 0.47 -13.15 10.78
C GLN A 82 0.02 -11.72 11.13
N ASP A 83 0.95 -10.79 11.35
CA ASP A 83 0.68 -9.42 11.78
C ASP A 83 0.77 -8.39 10.65
N ARG A 84 0.68 -8.85 9.41
CA ARG A 84 0.62 -7.97 8.24
C ARG A 84 -0.55 -7.01 8.26
N ALA A 85 -0.27 -5.79 7.83
CA ALA A 85 -1.26 -4.74 7.68
C ALA A 85 -1.01 -3.90 6.44
N LEU A 86 -2.07 -3.24 5.98
CA LEU A 86 -1.98 -2.17 4.99
C LEU A 86 -1.24 -0.97 5.62
N ILE A 87 -0.16 -0.53 4.98
CA ILE A 87 0.77 0.49 5.49
C ILE A 87 0.85 1.73 4.60
N LEU A 88 0.46 1.59 3.32
CA LEU A 88 0.43 2.66 2.34
C LEU A 88 -0.69 2.37 1.33
N ARG A 89 -1.37 3.43 0.91
CA ARG A 89 -2.39 3.35 -0.13
C ARG A 89 -2.45 4.67 -0.90
N PHE A 90 -2.37 4.58 -2.22
CA PHE A 90 -2.56 5.70 -3.14
C PHE A 90 -3.63 5.35 -4.16
N TRP A 91 -4.51 6.30 -4.42
CA TRP A 91 -5.61 6.18 -5.36
C TRP A 91 -5.26 6.89 -6.67
N ALA A 92 -5.54 6.25 -7.80
CA ALA A 92 -5.55 6.86 -9.13
C ALA A 92 -6.99 6.87 -9.67
N ASP A 93 -7.23 7.67 -10.72
CA ASP A 93 -8.56 7.82 -11.36
C ASP A 93 -9.14 6.48 -11.80
N ASP A 94 -8.30 5.58 -12.31
CA ASP A 94 -8.73 4.35 -12.97
C ASP A 94 -7.73 3.20 -12.83
N TRP A 95 -8.17 2.01 -13.25
CA TRP A 95 -7.39 0.78 -13.16
C TRP A 95 -6.09 0.84 -13.98
N ASN A 96 -6.13 1.36 -15.20
CA ASN A 96 -4.96 1.38 -16.09
C ASN A 96 -3.88 2.30 -15.54
N SER A 97 -4.28 3.45 -15.00
CA SER A 97 -3.41 4.39 -14.31
C SER A 97 -2.74 3.74 -13.09
N ALA A 98 -3.52 3.05 -12.25
CA ALA A 98 -2.99 2.34 -11.08
C ALA A 98 -2.11 1.14 -11.47
N ASP A 99 -2.50 0.35 -12.47
CA ASP A 99 -1.75 -0.81 -12.95
C ASP A 99 -0.42 -0.41 -13.56
N ARG A 100 -0.38 0.65 -14.37
CA ARG A 100 0.88 1.20 -14.88
C ARG A 100 1.82 1.61 -13.74
N LEU A 101 1.29 2.28 -12.71
CA LEU A 101 2.08 2.64 -11.53
C LEU A 101 2.56 1.42 -10.76
N TRP A 102 1.71 0.40 -10.61
CA TRP A 102 2.08 -0.86 -10.00
C TRP A 102 3.21 -1.53 -10.78
N GLN A 103 3.07 -1.73 -12.09
CA GLN A 103 4.08 -2.37 -12.94
C GLN A 103 5.41 -1.62 -12.92
N ASP A 104 5.39 -0.29 -13.04
CA ASP A 104 6.61 0.53 -13.04
C ASP A 104 7.31 0.50 -11.67
N THR A 105 6.53 0.59 -10.58
CA THR A 105 7.08 0.52 -9.23
C THR A 105 7.62 -0.87 -8.93
N TYR A 106 6.83 -1.91 -9.19
CA TYR A 106 7.19 -3.30 -9.01
C TYR A 106 8.43 -3.66 -9.82
N GLY A 107 8.48 -3.23 -11.10
CA GLY A 107 9.63 -3.43 -11.97
C GLY A 107 10.89 -2.75 -11.46
N SER A 108 10.79 -1.54 -10.91
CA SER A 108 11.94 -0.82 -10.34
C SER A 108 12.46 -1.41 -9.02
N LEU A 109 11.63 -2.21 -8.34
CA LEU A 109 11.96 -2.87 -7.06
C LEU A 109 12.22 -4.37 -7.24
N ARG A 110 12.31 -4.85 -8.50
CA ARG A 110 12.37 -6.28 -8.81
C ARG A 110 13.60 -6.98 -8.23
N ASP A 111 14.70 -6.27 -8.06
CA ASP A 111 15.92 -6.83 -7.49
C ASP A 111 15.82 -7.08 -5.97
N CYS A 112 14.75 -6.58 -5.32
CA CYS A 112 14.44 -6.82 -3.92
C CYS A 112 13.64 -8.12 -3.67
N PHE A 113 13.40 -8.96 -4.69
CA PHE A 113 12.56 -10.18 -4.59
C PHE A 113 13.32 -11.44 -4.15
N ASP A 114 14.50 -11.30 -3.54
CA ASP A 114 15.29 -12.47 -3.12
C ASP A 114 14.74 -13.08 -1.81
N ASP A 115 13.56 -13.70 -1.92
CA ASP A 115 12.94 -14.51 -0.88
C ASP A 115 12.57 -15.89 -1.46
N GLY A 116 13.15 -16.94 -0.87
CA GLY A 116 12.86 -18.34 -1.23
C GLY A 116 11.40 -18.76 -0.99
N LYS A 117 10.57 -17.90 -0.39
CA LYS A 117 9.13 -18.11 -0.14
C LYS A 117 8.21 -17.44 -1.16
N GLY A 118 8.77 -16.79 -2.19
CA GLY A 118 8.15 -16.73 -3.53
C GLY A 118 7.12 -15.63 -3.83
N GLU A 119 6.73 -14.75 -2.90
CA GLU A 119 5.71 -13.72 -3.18
C GLU A 119 6.04 -12.33 -2.62
N TRP A 120 7.25 -12.12 -2.09
CA TRP A 120 7.58 -10.95 -1.27
C TRP A 120 8.78 -10.18 -1.84
N MET A 121 8.67 -8.86 -1.84
CA MET A 121 9.87 -8.03 -1.83
C MET A 121 10.44 -8.08 -0.42
N SER A 122 11.66 -8.58 -0.28
CA SER A 122 12.38 -8.66 0.98
C SER A 122 13.46 -7.60 1.02
N PHE A 123 13.13 -6.47 1.64
CA PHE A 123 14.07 -5.36 1.78
C PHE A 123 15.03 -5.64 2.93
N THR A 124 16.32 -5.38 2.73
CA THR A 124 17.30 -5.41 3.83
C THR A 124 16.95 -4.33 4.85
N THR A 125 17.39 -4.47 6.10
CA THR A 125 17.13 -3.47 7.16
C THR A 125 17.65 -2.07 6.86
N GLU A 126 18.62 -1.94 5.96
CA GLU A 126 19.18 -0.65 5.52
C GLU A 126 18.39 -0.04 4.35
N GLU A 127 17.73 -0.86 3.53
CA GLU A 127 16.96 -0.46 2.33
C GLU A 127 15.44 -0.41 2.58
N ALA A 128 14.95 -1.06 3.62
CA ALA A 128 13.54 -1.09 4.03
C ALA A 128 13.07 0.23 4.66
N ALA A 129 13.66 1.36 4.28
CA ALA A 129 13.20 2.66 4.73
C ALA A 129 11.77 2.89 4.22
N PRO A 130 10.80 3.25 5.09
CA PRO A 130 9.41 3.46 4.71
C PRO A 130 9.20 4.41 3.55
N GLY A 131 10.14 5.35 3.41
CA GLY A 131 10.17 6.30 2.32
C GLY A 131 10.50 5.69 0.97
N LEU A 132 11.15 4.52 0.84
CA LEU A 132 11.64 4.04 -0.46
C LEU A 132 10.50 3.63 -1.38
N VAL A 133 9.58 2.78 -0.91
CA VAL A 133 8.41 2.37 -1.71
C VAL A 133 7.51 3.56 -2.00
N GLU A 134 7.24 4.41 -1.00
CA GLU A 134 6.46 5.64 -1.22
C GLU A 134 7.12 6.59 -2.22
N THR A 135 8.43 6.81 -2.11
CA THR A 135 9.20 7.69 -3.01
C THR A 135 9.19 7.13 -4.42
N ALA A 136 9.35 5.81 -4.59
CA ALA A 136 9.26 5.15 -5.88
C ALA A 136 7.89 5.37 -6.53
N ILE A 137 6.80 5.13 -5.78
CA ILE A 137 5.43 5.34 -6.27
C ILE A 137 5.24 6.80 -6.70
N ARG A 138 5.64 7.77 -5.87
CA ARG A 138 5.50 9.20 -6.17
C ARG A 138 6.35 9.63 -7.37
N ALA A 139 7.56 9.10 -7.49
CA ALA A 139 8.44 9.38 -8.63
C ALA A 139 7.84 8.83 -9.94
N HIS A 140 7.31 7.61 -9.92
CA HIS A 140 6.65 7.00 -11.07
C HIS A 140 5.33 7.70 -11.43
N ALA A 141 4.54 8.12 -10.44
CA ALA A 141 3.34 8.95 -10.65
C ALA A 141 3.66 10.22 -11.42
N LYS A 142 4.72 10.93 -10.98
CA LYS A 142 5.20 12.13 -11.67
C LYS A 142 5.70 11.83 -13.09
N ARG A 143 6.48 10.76 -13.27
CA ARG A 143 7.03 10.37 -14.58
C ARG A 143 5.94 9.98 -15.58
N CYS A 144 4.91 9.29 -15.12
CA CYS A 144 3.80 8.81 -15.94
C CYS A 144 2.65 9.82 -16.06
N ASN A 145 2.78 10.99 -15.42
CA ASN A 145 1.74 12.02 -15.36
C ASN A 145 0.40 11.47 -14.85
N VAL A 146 0.45 10.62 -13.81
CA VAL A 146 -0.72 10.06 -13.13
C VAL A 146 -0.93 10.84 -11.85
N GLU A 147 -2.11 11.44 -11.69
CA GLU A 147 -2.51 12.04 -10.41
C GLU A 147 -2.76 10.92 -9.40
N ILE A 148 -2.22 11.08 -8.20
CA ILE A 148 -2.43 10.15 -7.09
C ILE A 148 -2.93 10.87 -5.85
N TRP A 149 -3.83 10.23 -5.11
CA TRP A 149 -4.39 10.75 -3.86
C TRP A 149 -4.11 9.81 -2.69
N THR A 150 -3.81 10.40 -1.56
CA THR A 150 -3.98 9.76 -0.26
C THR A 150 -5.47 9.55 0.06
N ASP A 151 -5.77 8.70 1.03
CA ASP A 151 -7.14 8.51 1.53
C ASP A 151 -7.81 9.84 1.92
N ALA A 152 -7.07 10.76 2.54
CA ALA A 152 -7.60 12.06 2.96
C ALA A 152 -7.92 12.97 1.76
N GLU A 153 -7.12 12.91 0.69
CA GLU A 153 -7.37 13.66 -0.54
C GLU A 153 -8.56 13.11 -1.30
N LEU A 154 -8.69 11.79 -1.42
CA LEU A 154 -9.85 11.17 -2.04
C LEU A 154 -11.13 11.48 -1.27
N LEU A 155 -11.10 11.42 0.08
CA LEU A 155 -12.24 11.80 0.91
C LEU A 155 -12.66 13.27 0.69
N ARG A 156 -11.69 14.20 0.58
CA ARG A 156 -11.99 15.61 0.25
C ARG A 156 -12.62 15.76 -1.13
N ARG A 157 -12.15 15.00 -2.11
CA ARG A 157 -12.73 14.99 -3.47
C ARG A 157 -14.17 14.48 -3.46
N MET A 158 -14.44 13.42 -2.72
CA MET A 158 -15.78 12.88 -2.53
C MET A 158 -16.71 13.89 -1.86
N ASP A 159 -16.24 14.54 -0.78
CA ASP A 159 -17.02 15.58 -0.09
C ASP A 159 -17.34 16.77 -1.00
N TRP A 160 -16.41 17.15 -1.88
CA TRP A 160 -16.62 18.20 -2.87
C TRP A 160 -17.68 17.81 -3.91
N LEU A 161 -17.64 16.58 -4.44
CA LEU A 161 -18.66 16.07 -5.37
C LEU A 161 -20.06 16.06 -4.74
N ILE A 162 -20.15 15.62 -3.48
CA ILE A 162 -21.41 15.62 -2.72
C ILE A 162 -21.93 17.06 -2.59
N ALA A 163 -21.07 18.00 -2.18
CA ALA A 163 -21.46 19.40 -2.01
C ALA A 163 -21.90 20.07 -3.32
N MET A 164 -21.29 19.70 -4.45
CA MET A 164 -21.71 20.16 -5.76
C MET A 164 -23.09 19.62 -6.16
N ALA A 165 -23.31 18.32 -5.98
CA ALA A 165 -24.60 17.71 -6.30
C ALA A 165 -25.75 18.37 -5.50
N THR A 166 -25.55 18.61 -4.21
CA THR A 166 -26.55 19.28 -3.36
C THR A 166 -26.83 20.73 -3.79
N LYS A 167 -25.85 21.45 -4.33
CA LYS A 167 -26.04 22.83 -4.81
C LYS A 167 -26.75 22.92 -6.16
N VAL A 168 -26.75 21.86 -6.95
CA VAL A 168 -27.45 21.81 -8.24
C VAL A 168 -28.93 21.47 -8.06
N GLU A 169 -29.27 20.78 -6.96
CA GLU A 169 -30.64 20.36 -6.63
C GLU A 169 -31.42 21.37 -5.78
N GLY A 170 -30.76 22.36 -5.18
CA GLY A 170 -31.36 23.40 -4.32
C GLY A 170 -31.41 24.78 -4.98
#